data_AF-M4H7A3-F1
#
_entry.id   AF-M4H7A3-F1
#
_cell.length_a   1.000
_cell.length_b   1.000
_cell.length_c   1.000
_cell.angle_alpha   90.00
_cell.angle_beta   90.00
_cell.angle_gamma   90.00
#
_symmetry.space_group_name_H-M   'P 1'
#
loop_
_entity.id
_entity.type
_entity.pdbx_description
1 polymer ?
#
loop_
_entity_poly.entity_id
_entity_poly.type
_entity_poly.pdbx_seq_one_letter_code
_entity_poly.pdbx_strand_id
1 'polypeptide(L)' 'VPINSIIHPNYEEVVPKEGMPIPKDPTKKGNLRIKFNIKFPSRLTSEQKIGIKKLLAP' A
#
# COMPACT_ATOMS: atom_id res chain seq x y z
N VAL A 1 -11.76 0.54 -1.13
CA VAL A 1 -10.71 0.42 -2.18
C VAL A 1 -10.02 -0.93 -1.98
N PRO A 2 -10.31 -1.93 -2.82
CA PRO A 2 -9.61 -3.21 -2.77
C PRO A 2 -8.15 -3.03 -3.22
N ILE A 3 -7.22 -3.76 -2.59
CA ILE A 3 -5.79 -3.74 -2.95
C ILE A 3 -5.46 -5.03 -3.69
N ASN A 4 -5.31 -4.93 -5.01
CA ASN A 4 -5.14 -6.09 -5.89
C ASN A 4 -3.68 -6.31 -6.32
N SER A 5 -2.77 -5.43 -5.90
CA SER A 5 -1.36 -5.44 -6.26
C SER A 5 -0.48 -5.70 -5.03
N ILE A 6 0.70 -6.27 -5.24
CA ILE A 6 1.69 -6.43 -4.18
C ILE A 6 2.20 -5.04 -3.78
N ILE A 7 1.97 -4.65 -2.53
CA ILE A 7 2.43 -3.38 -1.99
C ILE A 7 3.88 -3.49 -1.52
N HIS A 8 4.65 -2.42 -1.72
CA HIS A 8 6.01 -2.26 -1.22
C HIS A 8 6.11 -0.95 -0.42
N PRO A 9 7.18 -0.70 0.36
CA PRO A 9 7.23 0.45 1.29
C PRO A 9 7.00 1.83 0.65
N ASN A 10 7.32 1.97 -0.64
CA ASN A 10 7.16 3.20 -1.40
C ASN A 10 5.88 3.21 -2.27
N TYR A 11 5.05 2.17 -2.17
CA TYR A 11 3.82 2.06 -2.93
C TYR A 11 2.80 3.10 -2.45
N GLU A 12 2.11 3.71 -3.40
CA GLU A 12 1.04 4.64 -3.13
C GLU A 12 -0.16 4.35 -4.03
N GLU A 13 -1.32 4.11 -3.43
CA GLU A 13 -2.56 3.96 -4.17
C GLU A 13 -3.20 5.33 -4.36
N VAL A 14 -3.42 5.73 -5.61
CA VAL A 14 -4.06 7.01 -5.94
C VAL A 14 -5.52 6.77 -6.29
N VAL A 15 -6.41 7.27 -5.45
CA VAL A 15 -7.85 7.28 -5.71
C VAL A 15 -8.24 8.65 -6.26
N PRO A 16 -8.54 8.76 -7.57
CA PRO A 16 -8.79 10.05 -8.19
C PRO A 16 -10.07 10.69 -7.65
N LYS A 17 -10.09 12.02 -7.55
CA LYS A 17 -11.27 12.85 -7.18
C LYS A 17 -11.82 12.65 -5.75
N GLU A 18 -11.12 11.92 -4.89
CA GLU A 18 -11.48 11.72 -3.47
C GLU A 18 -10.73 12.67 -2.52
N GLY A 19 -10.00 13.64 -3.05
CA GLY A 19 -9.32 14.68 -2.26
C GLY A 19 -10.22 15.88 -1.92
N MET A 20 -9.60 16.93 -1.39
CA MET A 20 -10.30 18.20 -1.12
C MET A 20 -10.64 18.94 -2.43
N PRO A 21 -11.70 19.78 -2.44
CA PRO A 21 -12.00 20.67 -3.56
C PRO A 21 -10.82 21.58 -3.90
N ILE A 22 -10.62 21.84 -5.19
CA ILE A 22 -9.55 22.74 -5.65
C ILE A 22 -10.04 24.19 -5.48
N PRO A 23 -9.34 25.06 -4.75
CA PRO A 23 -9.84 26.42 -4.46
C PRO A 23 -10.17 27.26 -5.70
N LYS A 24 -9.43 27.04 -6.80
CA LYS A 24 -9.63 27.75 -8.08
C LYS A 24 -10.81 27.20 -8.90
N ASP A 25 -11.27 25.99 -8.62
CA ASP A 25 -12.40 25.34 -9.29
C ASP A 25 -13.04 24.31 -8.33
N PRO A 26 -14.01 24.76 -7.50
CA PRO A 26 -14.62 23.92 -6.46
C PRO A 26 -15.38 22.70 -6.98
N THR A 27 -15.68 22.65 -8.29
CA THR A 27 -16.32 21.48 -8.92
C THR A 27 -15.34 20.31 -9.10
N LYS A 28 -14.03 20.60 -9.04
CA LYS A 28 -12.96 19.61 -9.11
C LYS A 28 -12.44 19.30 -7.72
N LYS A 29 -12.16 18.02 -7.49
CA LYS A 29 -11.49 17.51 -6.29
C LYS A 29 -10.11 16.99 -6.64
N GLY A 30 -9.17 17.11 -5.70
CA GLY A 30 -7.87 16.46 -5.79
C GLY A 30 -7.97 14.94 -5.66
N ASN A 31 -6.82 14.27 -5.57
CA ASN A 31 -6.76 12.82 -5.40
C ASN A 31 -6.51 12.47 -3.93
N LEU A 32 -7.11 11.37 -3.46
CA LEU A 32 -6.71 10.73 -2.22
C LEU A 32 -5.49 9.84 -2.51
N ARG A 33 -4.44 10.01 -1.71
CA ARG A 33 -3.18 9.28 -1.82
C ARG A 33 -3.01 8.40 -0.58
N ILE A 34 -3.13 7.08 -0.74
CA ILE A 34 -3.01 6.11 0.34
C ILE A 34 -1.57 5.62 0.42
N LYS A 35 -0.89 5.95 1.52
CA LYS A 35 0.45 5.45 1.85
C LYS A 35 0.35 4.34 2.89
N PHE A 36 1.03 3.24 2.64
CA PHE A 36 1.00 2.08 3.52
C PHE A 36 2.18 2.10 4.49
N ASN A 37 1.88 2.07 5.79
CA ASN A 37 2.90 1.80 6.80
C ASN A 37 3.03 0.28 6.99
N ILE A 38 4.04 -0.32 6.35
CA ILE A 38 4.25 -1.77 6.38
C ILE A 38 4.90 -2.15 7.71
N LYS A 39 4.15 -2.87 8.54
CA LYS A 39 4.66 -3.43 9.81
C LYS A 39 5.21 -4.83 9.56
N PHE A 40 6.53 -4.96 9.57
CA PHE A 40 7.18 -6.27 9.55
C PHE A 40 7.06 -6.97 10.90
N PRO A 41 6.96 -8.31 10.92
CA PRO A 41 7.04 -9.07 12.17
C PRO A 41 8.41 -8.85 12.81
N SER A 42 8.44 -8.69 14.14
CA SER A 42 9.69 -8.45 14.88
C SER A 42 10.57 -9.71 14.97
N ARG A 43 9.97 -10.90 14.87
CA ARG A 43 10.65 -12.20 14.90
C ARG A 43 9.90 -13.21 14.05
N LEU A 44 10.62 -14.23 13.60
CA LEU A 44 10.09 -15.40 12.89
C LEU A 44 10.74 -16.66 13.46
N THR A 45 9.95 -17.72 13.62
CA THR A 45 10.48 -19.04 14.02
C THR A 45 11.32 -19.64 12.90
N SER A 46 12.16 -20.61 13.22
CA SER A 46 12.97 -21.31 12.20
C SER A 46 12.10 -21.97 11.13
N GLU A 47 10.98 -22.57 11.52
CA GLU A 47 10.03 -23.18 10.60
C GLU A 47 9.37 -22.16 9.68
N GLN A 48 8.93 -21.00 10.20
CA GLN A 48 8.38 -19.91 9.40
C GLN A 48 9.40 -19.39 8.37
N LYS A 49 10.67 -19.25 8.77
CA LYS A 49 11.74 -18.84 7.85
C LYS A 49 11.93 -19.85 6.72
N ILE A 50 11.90 -21.15 7.04
CA ILE A 50 12.01 -22.22 6.03
C ILE A 50 10.80 -22.18 5.08
N GLY A 51 9.59 -22.02 5.61
CA GLY A 51 8.36 -21.92 4.81
C GLY A 51 8.40 -20.73 3.85
N ILE A 52 8.76 -19.54 4.35
CA ILE A 52 8.91 -18.33 3.51
C ILE A 52 9.96 -18.54 2.42
N LYS A 53 11.11 -19.13 2.75
CA LYS A 53 12.17 -19.41 1.77
C LYS A 53 11.70 -20.33 0.65
N LYS A 54 10.83 -21.31 0.93
CA LYS A 54 10.25 -22.20 -0.09
C LYS A 54 9.23 -21.49 -0.99
N LEU A 55 8.40 -20.63 -0.39
CA LEU A 55 7.31 -19.94 -1.09
C LEU A 55 7.79 -18.74 -1.93
N LEU A 56 8.85 -18.08 -1.50
CA LEU A 56 9.40 -16.88 -2.14
C LEU A 56 10.75 -17.13 -2.85
N ALA A 57 11.17 -18.40 -2.97
CA ALA A 57 12.32 -18.74 -3.80
C ALA A 57 12.05 -18.34 -5.27
N PRO A 58 13.08 -17.88 -6.01
CA PRO A 58 12.95 -17.60 -7.44
C PRO A 58 12.62 -18.85 -8.26
#